data_AF-A0A948G8V8-F1
#
_entry.id   AF-A0A948G8V8-F1
#
_cell.length_a   1.000
_cell.length_b   1.000
_cell.length_c   1.000
_cell.angle_alpha   90.00
_cell.angle_beta   90.00
_cell.angle_gamma   90.00
#
_symmetry.space_group_name_H-M   'P 1'
#
loop_
_entity.id
_entity.type
_entity.pdbx_description
1 polymer ?
#
loop_
_entity_poly.entity_id
_entity_poly.type
_entity_poly.pdbx_seq_one_letter_code
_entity_poly.pdbx_strand_id
1 'polypeptide(L)'
;MKPTEFEEYIADLFSRLGYKTEAVGGSHDQGIDVIAKKGGITHYIQCKKFITSKVPVGAVRDFYGSLADHLANGKGYFITTNKFTLEASQFAEDKPIELIDGFELVRLIRTAKKDKKPYQSSDETAESCPLCGNALVLRNGKYGEFLGCSNYPKCKYTVTKE
;
A
#
# COMPACT_ATOMS: atom_id res chain seq x y z
N MET A 1 -1.61 1.69 14.82
CA MET A 1 -2.44 1.97 13.63
C MET A 1 -3.92 1.93 14.01
N LYS A 2 -4.55 3.10 13.98
CA LYS A 2 -6.00 3.30 14.07
C LYS A 2 -6.69 2.78 12.79
N PRO A 3 -8.00 2.48 12.81
CA PRO A 3 -8.74 2.06 11.60
C PRO A 3 -8.60 3.05 10.43
N THR A 4 -8.78 4.35 10.70
CA THR A 4 -8.66 5.41 9.69
C THR A 4 -7.26 5.50 9.07
N GLU A 5 -6.20 5.31 9.86
CA GLU A 5 -4.82 5.29 9.36
C GLU A 5 -4.58 4.13 8.39
N PHE A 6 -5.30 3.01 8.55
CA PHE A 6 -5.19 1.88 7.64
C PHE A 6 -5.94 2.16 6.32
N GLU A 7 -7.12 2.74 6.40
CA GLU A 7 -7.92 3.13 5.24
C GLU A 7 -7.17 4.17 4.38
N GLU A 8 -6.61 5.19 5.01
CA GLU A 8 -5.74 6.20 4.37
C GLU A 8 -4.51 5.55 3.71
N TYR A 9 -3.88 4.59 4.38
CA TYR A 9 -2.74 3.86 3.83
C TYR A 9 -3.12 3.07 2.57
N ILE A 10 -4.28 2.39 2.59
CA ILE A 10 -4.76 1.64 1.43
C ILE A 10 -5.11 2.58 0.27
N ALA A 11 -5.73 3.73 0.54
CA ALA A 11 -5.99 4.75 -0.47
C ALA A 11 -4.67 5.20 -1.14
N ASP A 12 -3.64 5.55 -0.36
CA ASP A 12 -2.32 5.91 -0.89
C ASP A 12 -1.68 4.75 -1.69
N LEU A 13 -1.78 3.51 -1.21
CA LEU A 13 -1.26 2.34 -1.90
C LEU A 13 -1.90 2.16 -3.29
N PHE A 14 -3.24 2.20 -3.37
CA PHE A 14 -3.95 2.12 -4.64
C PHE A 14 -3.64 3.32 -5.54
N SER A 15 -3.47 4.51 -4.96
CA SER A 15 -3.03 5.68 -5.73
C SER A 15 -1.69 5.44 -6.42
N ARG A 16 -0.71 4.87 -5.71
CA ARG A 16 0.60 4.50 -6.26
C ARG A 16 0.54 3.39 -7.31
N LEU A 17 -0.49 2.55 -7.28
CA LEU A 17 -0.78 1.54 -8.31
C LEU A 17 -1.50 2.13 -9.54
N GLY A 18 -1.65 3.47 -9.59
CA GLY A 18 -2.21 4.20 -10.72
C GLY A 18 -3.73 4.38 -10.67
N TYR A 19 -4.34 4.27 -9.50
CA TYR A 19 -5.76 4.59 -9.29
C TYR A 19 -5.90 6.05 -8.84
N LYS A 20 -7.03 6.68 -9.15
CA LYS A 20 -7.49 7.89 -8.47
C LYS A 20 -8.35 7.46 -7.29
N THR A 21 -7.97 7.80 -6.06
CA THR A 21 -8.63 7.32 -4.85
C THR A 21 -9.32 8.43 -4.08
N GLU A 22 -10.45 8.12 -3.47
CA GLU A 22 -11.22 8.99 -2.60
C GLU A 22 -11.62 8.19 -1.35
N ALA A 23 -11.23 8.65 -0.16
CA ALA A 23 -11.64 8.05 1.10
C ALA A 23 -13.08 8.48 1.41
N VAL A 24 -13.94 7.52 1.73
CA VAL A 24 -15.36 7.77 1.98
C VAL A 24 -15.60 7.71 3.49
N GLY A 25 -15.72 8.87 4.12
CA GLY A 25 -15.94 8.96 5.56
C GLY A 25 -17.40 8.71 5.96
N GLY A 26 -17.62 7.85 6.96
CA GLY A 26 -18.57 8.05 8.07
C GLY A 26 -20.09 8.06 7.83
N SER A 27 -20.65 8.12 6.62
CA SER A 27 -22.12 8.07 6.40
C SER A 27 -22.52 7.70 4.96
N HIS A 28 -21.77 6.81 4.30
CA HIS A 28 -22.23 6.10 3.11
C HIS A 28 -22.40 4.64 3.53
N ASP A 29 -23.62 4.32 4.00
CA ASP A 29 -24.04 3.18 4.85
C ASP A 29 -23.84 1.75 4.30
N GLN A 30 -22.71 1.44 3.65
CA GLN A 30 -22.50 0.14 2.99
C GLN A 30 -21.13 -0.49 3.24
N GLY A 31 -20.33 0.04 4.18
CA GLY A 31 -19.01 -0.53 4.51
C GLY A 31 -17.94 -0.29 3.44
N ILE A 32 -18.07 0.77 2.65
CA ILE A 32 -17.05 1.14 1.67
C ILE A 32 -16.17 2.20 2.32
N ASP A 33 -14.87 1.92 2.45
CA ASP A 33 -13.93 2.88 3.06
C ASP A 33 -13.22 3.71 1.99
N VAL A 34 -12.95 3.13 0.81
CA VAL A 34 -12.25 3.82 -0.29
C VAL A 34 -12.90 3.52 -1.64
N ILE A 35 -13.08 4.56 -2.45
CA ILE A 35 -13.43 4.45 -3.87
C ILE A 35 -12.16 4.66 -4.71
N ALA A 36 -11.87 3.73 -5.62
CA ALA A 36 -10.69 3.78 -6.48
C ALA A 36 -11.09 3.74 -7.97
N LYS A 37 -10.64 4.69 -8.78
CA LYS A 37 -10.99 4.80 -10.20
C LYS A 37 -9.75 4.62 -11.08
N LYS A 38 -9.83 3.74 -12.09
CA LYS A 38 -8.74 3.54 -13.07
C LYS A 38 -9.32 3.23 -14.45
N GLY A 39 -8.85 3.92 -15.47
CA GLY A 39 -9.34 3.73 -16.85
C GLY A 39 -10.86 3.95 -17.02
N GLY A 40 -11.47 4.84 -16.23
CA GLY A 40 -12.92 5.09 -16.25
C GLY A 40 -13.76 4.06 -15.48
N ILE A 41 -13.14 3.03 -14.91
CA ILE A 41 -13.81 2.01 -14.09
C ILE A 41 -13.69 2.38 -12.62
N THR A 42 -14.80 2.28 -11.89
CA THR A 42 -14.88 2.51 -10.45
C THR A 42 -14.76 1.18 -9.70
N HIS A 43 -13.92 1.16 -8.68
CA HIS A 43 -13.71 0.04 -7.77
C HIS A 43 -14.01 0.48 -6.34
N TYR A 44 -14.43 -0.46 -5.51
CA TYR A 44 -14.85 -0.20 -4.13
C TYR A 44 -14.00 -1.03 -3.17
N ILE A 45 -13.52 -0.44 -2.09
CA ILE A 45 -12.57 -1.08 -1.18
C ILE A 45 -13.12 -1.02 0.24
N GLN A 46 -13.24 -2.17 0.87
CA GLN A 46 -13.41 -2.31 2.32
C GLN A 46 -12.08 -2.76 2.92
N CYS A 47 -11.61 -2.04 3.91
CA CYS A 47 -10.48 -2.34 4.75
C CYS A 47 -10.98 -2.70 6.14
N LYS A 48 -10.65 -3.90 6.65
CA LYS A 48 -11.06 -4.28 7.99
C LYS A 48 -9.91 -4.83 8.79
N LYS A 49 -9.65 -4.19 9.93
CA LYS A 49 -8.72 -4.72 10.95
C LYS A 49 -9.48 -5.70 11.84
N PHE A 50 -9.30 -7.00 11.61
CA PHE A 50 -9.93 -8.02 12.44
C PHE A 50 -9.11 -8.30 13.71
N ILE A 51 -9.82 -8.55 14.81
CA ILE A 51 -9.22 -9.05 16.06
C ILE A 51 -8.92 -10.55 15.93
N THR A 52 -9.71 -11.29 15.16
CA THR A 52 -9.56 -12.74 14.94
C THR A 52 -8.47 -13.05 13.94
N SER A 53 -7.72 -14.15 14.13
CA SER A 53 -6.62 -14.55 13.24
C SER A 53 -7.06 -14.93 11.82
N LYS A 54 -8.34 -15.26 11.64
CA LYS A 54 -8.95 -15.62 10.36
C LYS A 54 -10.20 -14.80 10.09
N VAL A 55 -10.42 -14.47 8.82
CA VAL A 55 -11.61 -13.75 8.33
C VAL A 55 -12.65 -14.76 7.84
N PRO A 56 -13.84 -14.82 8.48
CA PRO A 56 -14.88 -15.79 8.12
C PRO A 56 -15.62 -15.37 6.84
N VAL A 57 -16.20 -16.35 6.16
CA VAL A 57 -17.01 -16.14 4.94
C VAL A 57 -18.18 -15.17 5.15
N GLY A 58 -18.75 -15.10 6.36
CA GLY A 58 -19.83 -14.16 6.68
C GLY A 58 -19.45 -12.70 6.38
N ALA A 59 -18.25 -12.28 6.81
CA ALA A 59 -17.78 -10.91 6.56
C ALA A 59 -17.62 -10.61 5.05
N VAL A 60 -17.19 -11.60 4.26
CA VAL A 60 -17.04 -11.45 2.81
C VAL A 60 -18.40 -11.42 2.11
N ARG A 61 -19.37 -12.21 2.59
CA ARG A 61 -20.76 -12.18 2.10
C ARG A 61 -21.43 -10.83 2.35
N ASP A 62 -21.27 -10.30 3.56
CA ASP A 62 -21.84 -9.00 3.93
C ASP A 62 -21.27 -7.89 3.04
N PHE A 63 -19.96 -7.89 2.84
CA PHE A 63 -19.29 -6.97 1.91
C PHE A 63 -19.80 -7.11 0.47
N TYR A 64 -19.88 -8.34 -0.06
CA TYR A 64 -20.39 -8.55 -1.41
C TYR A 64 -21.84 -8.09 -1.56
N GLY A 65 -22.70 -8.42 -0.59
CA GLY A 65 -24.11 -8.02 -0.59
C GLY A 65 -24.29 -6.51 -0.59
N SER A 66 -23.42 -5.77 0.10
CA SER A 66 -23.41 -4.31 0.09
C SER A 66 -22.98 -3.68 -1.23
N LEU A 67 -22.25 -4.42 -2.07
CA LEU A 67 -21.64 -3.89 -3.29
C LEU A 67 -22.31 -4.37 -4.59
N ALA A 68 -23.09 -5.44 -4.54
CA ALA A 68 -23.57 -6.14 -5.73
C ALA A 68 -24.25 -5.20 -6.75
N ASP A 69 -25.06 -4.26 -6.27
CA ASP A 69 -25.79 -3.31 -7.13
C ASP A 69 -24.92 -2.16 -7.67
N HIS A 70 -23.78 -1.89 -7.03
CA HIS A 70 -22.84 -0.83 -7.41
C HIS A 70 -21.70 -1.32 -8.31
N LEU A 71 -21.45 -2.63 -8.33
CA LEU A 71 -20.42 -3.30 -9.12
C LEU A 71 -20.88 -3.51 -10.56
N ALA A 72 -21.05 -2.42 -11.31
CA ALA A 72 -21.33 -2.49 -12.75
C ALA A 72 -20.18 -3.18 -13.51
N ASN A 73 -19.16 -2.42 -13.93
CA ASN A 73 -17.94 -2.97 -14.57
C ASN A 73 -16.73 -3.00 -13.63
N GLY A 74 -16.97 -2.65 -12.36
CA GLY A 74 -15.97 -2.51 -11.33
C GLY A 74 -15.61 -3.81 -10.64
N LYS A 75 -14.71 -3.68 -9.65
CA LYS A 75 -14.42 -4.76 -8.69
C LYS A 75 -14.50 -4.24 -7.26
N GLY A 76 -14.90 -5.11 -6.35
CA GLY A 76 -14.74 -4.89 -4.92
C GLY A 76 -13.40 -5.45 -4.43
N TYR A 77 -12.76 -4.79 -3.48
CA TYR A 77 -11.55 -5.27 -2.81
C TYR A 77 -11.83 -5.39 -1.32
N PHE A 78 -11.71 -6.60 -0.77
CA PHE A 78 -11.74 -6.81 0.67
C PHE A 78 -10.30 -6.95 1.16
N ILE A 79 -9.83 -5.99 1.96
CA ILE A 79 -8.44 -5.93 2.41
C ILE A 79 -8.33 -6.10 3.93
N THR A 80 -7.44 -6.99 4.36
CA THR A 80 -7.12 -7.24 5.77
C THR A 80 -5.66 -7.67 5.93
N THR A 81 -5.14 -7.59 7.16
CA THR A 81 -3.84 -8.17 7.50
C THR A 81 -3.92 -9.65 7.87
N ASN A 82 -5.14 -10.18 8.05
CA ASN A 82 -5.37 -11.55 8.52
C ASN A 82 -5.71 -12.48 7.35
N LYS A 83 -5.60 -13.79 7.55
CA LYS A 83 -5.88 -14.77 6.49
C LYS A 83 -7.38 -14.99 6.32
N PHE A 84 -7.84 -15.15 5.09
CA PHE A 84 -9.20 -15.61 4.82
C PHE A 84 -9.33 -17.11 5.10
N THR A 85 -10.53 -17.57 5.48
CA THR A 85 -10.81 -19.01 5.50
C THR A 85 -10.96 -19.55 4.08
N LEU A 86 -10.86 -20.88 3.92
CA LEU A 86 -11.03 -21.51 2.61
C LEU A 86 -12.41 -21.22 2.02
N GLU A 87 -13.45 -21.23 2.85
CA GLU A 87 -14.83 -20.95 2.45
C GLU A 87 -14.99 -19.50 1.97
N ALA A 88 -14.25 -18.56 2.57
CA ALA A 88 -14.26 -17.17 2.15
C ALA A 88 -13.60 -17.00 0.77
N SER A 89 -12.46 -17.65 0.55
CA SER A 89 -11.78 -17.67 -0.75
C SER A 89 -12.66 -18.31 -1.83
N GLN A 90 -13.21 -19.49 -1.57
CA GLN A 90 -14.12 -20.17 -2.49
C GLN A 90 -15.36 -19.33 -2.82
N PHE A 91 -15.91 -18.62 -1.84
CA PHE A 91 -17.03 -17.73 -2.09
C PHE A 91 -16.68 -16.59 -3.06
N ALA A 92 -15.44 -16.11 -3.08
CA ALA A 92 -15.00 -15.00 -3.90
C ALA A 92 -14.60 -15.39 -5.34
N GLU A 93 -14.25 -16.65 -5.61
CA GLU A 93 -13.69 -17.12 -6.89
C GLU A 93 -14.51 -16.69 -8.12
N ASP A 94 -15.83 -16.74 -8.02
CA ASP A 94 -16.74 -16.50 -9.17
C ASP A 94 -17.36 -15.10 -9.16
N LYS A 95 -16.87 -14.20 -8.30
CA LYS A 95 -17.50 -12.90 -8.04
C LYS A 95 -16.57 -11.75 -8.44
N PRO A 96 -17.11 -10.56 -8.75
CA PRO A 96 -16.32 -9.36 -9.00
C PRO A 96 -15.71 -8.77 -7.72
N ILE A 97 -15.23 -9.62 -6.80
CA ILE A 97 -14.53 -9.22 -5.57
C ILE A 97 -13.18 -9.91 -5.48
N GLU A 98 -12.18 -9.18 -4.97
CA GLU A 98 -10.83 -9.67 -4.77
C GLU A 98 -10.47 -9.60 -3.29
N LEU A 99 -9.95 -10.70 -2.75
CA LEU A 99 -9.57 -10.82 -1.34
C LEU A 99 -8.06 -10.59 -1.22
N ILE A 100 -7.67 -9.55 -0.49
CA ILE A 100 -6.26 -9.20 -0.26
C ILE A 100 -5.96 -9.41 1.22
N ASP A 101 -5.25 -10.49 1.52
CA ASP A 101 -4.76 -10.77 2.88
C ASP A 101 -3.40 -10.12 3.14
N GLY A 102 -2.82 -10.36 4.32
CA GLY A 102 -1.53 -9.80 4.68
C GLY A 102 -0.38 -10.20 3.74
N PHE A 103 -0.43 -11.38 3.10
CA PHE A 103 0.61 -11.81 2.17
C PHE A 103 0.47 -11.10 0.82
N GLU A 104 -0.74 -11.06 0.26
CA GLU A 104 -1.00 -10.34 -0.99
C GLU A 104 -0.83 -8.82 -0.81
N LEU A 105 -1.16 -8.26 0.36
CA LEU A 105 -0.91 -6.86 0.67
C LEU A 105 0.58 -6.53 0.63
N VAL A 106 1.44 -7.38 1.21
CA VAL A 106 2.92 -7.21 1.10
C VAL A 106 3.36 -7.26 -0.35
N ARG A 107 2.73 -8.08 -1.18
CA ARG A 107 3.03 -8.20 -2.61
C ARG A 107 2.64 -6.93 -3.36
N LEU A 108 1.46 -6.38 -3.11
CA LEU A 108 1.01 -5.10 -3.65
C LEU A 108 1.92 -3.94 -3.24
N ILE A 109 2.33 -3.89 -1.97
CA ILE A 109 3.27 -2.88 -1.46
C ILE A 109 4.61 -2.97 -2.22
N ARG A 110 5.12 -4.17 -2.47
CA ARG A 110 6.36 -4.35 -3.25
C ARG A 110 6.18 -3.91 -4.70
N THR A 111 5.03 -4.16 -5.31
CA THR A 111 4.70 -3.70 -6.67
C THR A 111 4.62 -2.19 -6.73
N ALA A 112 3.88 -1.54 -5.81
CA ALA A 112 3.79 -0.09 -5.73
C ALA A 112 5.15 0.59 -5.45
N LYS A 113 6.08 -0.12 -4.79
CA LYS A 113 7.46 0.33 -4.59
C LYS A 113 8.33 0.18 -5.84
N LYS A 114 8.01 -0.70 -6.80
CA LYS A 114 8.82 -0.90 -8.01
C LYS A 114 8.74 0.26 -9.00
N ASP A 115 7.74 1.14 -8.91
CA ASP A 115 7.68 2.40 -9.65
C ASP A 115 8.54 3.53 -9.04
N LYS A 116 9.32 3.25 -7.98
CA LYS A 116 10.45 4.09 -7.57
C LYS A 116 11.70 3.22 -7.42
N LYS A 117 12.76 3.55 -8.16
CA LYS A 117 14.12 3.00 -7.93
C LYS A 117 14.44 2.95 -6.42
N PRO A 118 15.19 1.93 -5.95
CA PRO A 118 15.40 1.73 -4.53
C PRO A 118 16.18 2.90 -3.92
N TYR A 119 15.53 3.62 -3.00
CA TYR A 119 16.14 4.55 -2.05
C TYR A 119 16.88 5.77 -2.66
N GLN A 120 16.13 6.81 -2.99
CA GLN A 120 16.61 8.19 -2.85
C GLN A 120 15.81 8.83 -1.70
N SER A 121 16.40 8.86 -0.50
CA SER A 121 16.02 9.83 0.52
C SER A 121 16.42 11.20 0.00
N SER A 122 15.45 12.10 -0.11
CA SER A 122 15.55 13.46 -0.62
C SER A 122 16.31 14.36 0.34
N ASP A 123 17.62 14.16 0.43
CA ASP A 123 18.61 15.13 0.90
C ASP A 123 19.90 14.88 0.09
N GLU A 124 19.79 15.01 -1.24
CA GLU A 124 20.97 15.13 -2.10
C GLU A 124 21.59 16.49 -1.78
N THR A 125 22.76 16.48 -1.15
CA THR A 125 23.57 17.70 -1.06
C THR A 125 24.04 18.07 -2.46
N ALA A 126 24.23 19.36 -2.75
CA ALA A 126 24.84 19.82 -4.01
C ALA A 126 26.30 19.29 -4.20
N GLU A 127 26.85 18.61 -3.20
CA GLU A 127 28.19 18.06 -3.18
C GLU A 127 28.27 16.70 -3.88
N SER A 128 29.20 16.60 -4.83
CA SER A 128 29.55 15.37 -5.52
C SER A 128 30.64 14.61 -4.77
N CYS A 129 30.56 13.29 -4.77
CA CYS A 129 31.55 12.41 -4.16
C CYS A 129 32.92 12.57 -4.85
N PRO A 130 34.00 12.91 -4.13
CA PRO A 130 35.31 13.12 -4.74
C PRO A 130 35.93 11.82 -5.27
N LEU A 131 35.44 10.64 -4.85
CA LEU A 131 35.97 9.36 -5.33
C LEU A 131 35.35 8.87 -6.64
N CYS A 132 34.11 9.26 -6.96
CA CYS A 132 33.41 8.70 -8.12
C CYS A 132 32.45 9.66 -8.83
N GLY A 133 32.36 10.92 -8.40
CA GLY A 133 31.49 11.94 -9.00
C GLY A 133 29.99 11.79 -8.72
N ASN A 134 29.53 10.68 -8.14
CA ASN A 134 28.11 10.49 -7.78
C ASN A 134 27.71 11.37 -6.58
N ALA A 135 26.43 11.69 -6.43
CA ALA A 135 25.94 12.54 -5.34
C ALA A 135 26.24 11.97 -3.94
N LEU A 136 26.50 12.85 -2.99
CA LEU A 136 26.49 12.53 -1.56
C LEU A 136 25.05 12.64 -1.01
N VAL A 137 24.66 11.67 -0.19
CA VAL A 137 23.32 11.59 0.40
C VAL A 137 23.42 11.52 1.93
N LEU A 138 22.54 12.24 2.63
CA LEU A 138 22.48 12.20 4.09
C LEU A 138 21.93 10.84 4.57
N ARG A 139 22.61 10.24 5.55
CA ARG A 139 22.30 8.93 6.13
C ARG A 139 22.40 9.03 7.64
N ASN A 140 21.62 8.20 8.33
CA ASN A 140 21.67 8.06 9.78
C ASN A 140 22.53 6.85 10.18
N GLY A 141 23.55 7.08 11.00
CA GLY A 141 24.43 6.05 11.55
C GLY A 141 24.30 5.92 13.05
N LYS A 142 25.01 4.93 13.63
CA LYS A 142 25.03 4.70 15.09
C LYS A 142 25.50 5.92 15.90
N TYR A 143 26.32 6.78 15.29
CA TYR A 143 26.94 7.94 15.94
C TYR A 143 26.34 9.29 15.50
N GLY A 144 25.22 9.27 14.76
CA GLY A 144 24.59 10.48 14.21
C GLY A 144 24.52 10.47 12.69
N GLU A 145 24.13 11.62 12.13
CA GLU A 145 23.98 11.84 10.70
C GLU A 145 25.35 11.96 10.00
N PHE A 146 25.45 11.37 8.81
CA PHE A 146 26.64 11.44 7.96
C PHE A 146 26.23 11.46 6.49
N LEU A 147 27.02 12.11 5.65
CA LEU A 147 26.88 12.03 4.20
C LEU A 147 27.61 10.78 3.69
N GLY A 148 26.95 9.96 2.88
CA GLY A 148 27.54 8.81 2.22
C GLY A 148 27.35 8.87 0.71
N CYS A 149 28.29 8.30 -0.05
CA CYS A 149 28.13 8.21 -1.50
C CYS A 149 26.86 7.43 -1.88
N SER A 150 26.07 7.98 -2.80
CA SER A 150 24.90 7.31 -3.38
C SER A 150 25.23 5.95 -4.03
N ASN A 151 26.48 5.75 -4.47
CA ASN A 151 26.94 4.50 -5.08
C ASN A 151 27.49 3.47 -4.08
N TYR A 152 27.21 3.59 -2.78
CA TYR A 152 27.50 2.54 -1.79
C TYR A 152 26.69 1.26 -2.09
N PRO A 153 27.26 0.04 -1.99
CA PRO A 153 28.56 -0.34 -1.40
C PRO A 153 29.76 -0.29 -2.36
N LYS A 154 29.56 0.06 -3.64
CA LYS A 154 30.65 0.12 -4.64
C LYS A 154 31.61 1.28 -4.38
N CYS A 155 31.09 2.39 -3.85
CA CYS A 155 31.88 3.51 -3.34
C CYS A 155 31.61 3.68 -1.84
N LYS A 156 32.65 3.55 -1.02
CA LYS A 156 32.57 3.60 0.46
C LYS A 156 32.87 4.97 1.06
N TYR A 157 32.84 6.03 0.25
CA TYR A 157 33.08 7.39 0.73
C TYR A 157 31.98 7.84 1.69
N THR A 158 32.37 8.38 2.84
CA THR A 158 31.50 8.95 3.87
C THR A 158 32.16 10.15 4.53
N VAL A 159 31.39 11.17 4.90
CA VAL A 159 31.83 12.33 5.67
C VAL A 159 30.80 12.63 6.77
N THR A 160 31.25 12.87 7.99
CA THR A 160 30.40 13.28 9.11
C THR A 160 30.02 14.74 8.97
N LYS A 161 28.76 15.09 9.22
CA LYS A 161 28.33 16.48 9.27
C LYS A 161 28.63 16.99 10.68
N GLU A 162 29.52 17.97 10.81
CA GLU A 162 29.84 18.65 12.08
C GLU A 162 28.64 19.42 12.62
#